data_AF-A0A2U1N9Y8-F1
#
_entry.id   AF-A0A2U1N9Y8-F1
#
_cell.length_a   1.000
_cell.length_b   1.000
_cell.length_c   1.000
_cell.angle_alpha   90.00
_cell.angle_beta   90.00
_cell.angle_gamma   90.00
#
_symmetry.space_group_name_H-M   'P 1'
#
loop_
_entity.id
_entity.type
_entity.pdbx_description
1 polymer ?
#
loop_
_entity_poly.entity_id
_entity_poly.type
_entity_poly.pdbx_seq_one_letter_code
_entity_poly.pdbx_strand_id
1 'polypeptide(L)'
;MGRMFLLNTICFIQEMRALKNAESALKCMAELRELLEHEKANIETNIAHTDRVMTPMECHEPNMQEQDKMQISKKMRKQINSCWKDLMAQIEHGKSKTSAIISKLCHIEQCLRELPASKRSQIETSFSRLCMEADVVMNAIMNSMKIPDEKQTRLNIYIHELALAPKPLYS
;
A
#
# COMPACT_ATOMS: atom_id res chain seq x y z
N MET A 1 -8.62 0.45 -59.56
CA MET A 1 -7.49 -0.10 -58.77
C MET A 1 -7.18 0.68 -57.49
N GLY A 2 -7.12 2.02 -57.48
CA GLY A 2 -6.64 2.79 -56.31
C GLY A 2 -7.37 2.62 -54.96
N ARG A 3 -8.69 2.38 -54.93
CA ARG A 3 -9.44 2.20 -53.66
C ARG A 3 -9.11 0.89 -52.92
N MET A 4 -8.78 -0.17 -53.66
CA MET A 4 -8.48 -1.49 -53.09
C MET A 4 -7.10 -1.50 -52.41
N PHE A 5 -6.13 -0.75 -52.94
CA PHE A 5 -4.82 -0.58 -52.32
C PHE A 5 -4.89 0.21 -51.00
N LEU A 6 -5.66 1.30 -50.97
CA LEU A 6 -5.83 2.12 -49.76
C LEU A 6 -6.47 1.35 -48.60
N LEU A 7 -7.49 0.53 -48.88
CA LEU A 7 -8.16 -0.29 -47.86
C LEU A 7 -7.21 -1.35 -47.26
N ASN A 8 -6.38 -1.99 -48.08
CA ASN A 8 -5.38 -2.96 -47.59
C ASN A 8 -4.33 -2.31 -46.70
N THR A 9 -3.84 -1.12 -47.04
CA THR A 9 -2.86 -0.40 -46.23
C THR A 9 -3.43 0.02 -44.88
N ILE A 10 -4.68 0.51 -44.84
CA ILE A 10 -5.35 0.89 -43.59
C ILE A 10 -5.57 -0.32 -42.69
N CYS A 11 -6.01 -1.45 -43.26
CA CYS A 11 -6.21 -2.70 -42.53
C CYS A 11 -4.90 -3.17 -41.86
N PHE A 12 -3.80 -3.22 -42.62
CA PHE A 12 -2.50 -3.64 -42.10
C PHE A 12 -1.99 -2.73 -40.95
N ILE A 13 -2.16 -1.41 -41.07
CA ILE A 13 -1.78 -0.47 -40.00
C ILE A 13 -2.58 -0.72 -38.72
N GLN A 14 -3.89 -0.99 -38.84
CA GLN A 14 -4.74 -1.29 -37.69
C GLN A 14 -4.35 -2.62 -37.03
N GLU A 15 -4.02 -3.65 -37.80
CA GLU A 15 -3.54 -4.93 -37.27
C GLU A 15 -2.23 -4.79 -36.51
N MET A 16 -1.28 -4.02 -37.04
CA MET A 16 0.00 -3.73 -36.37
C MET A 16 -0.18 -2.96 -35.07
N ARG A 17 -1.08 -1.98 -35.03
CA ARG A 17 -1.42 -1.25 -33.80
C ARG A 17 -2.04 -2.19 -32.78
N ALA A 18 -3.00 -3.01 -33.19
CA ALA A 18 -3.64 -3.99 -32.33
C ALA A 18 -2.64 -5.01 -31.76
N LEU A 19 -1.66 -5.43 -32.55
CA LEU A 19 -0.58 -6.31 -32.08
C LEU A 19 0.24 -5.65 -30.97
N LYS A 20 0.74 -4.43 -31.21
CA LYS A 20 1.54 -3.69 -30.21
C LYS A 20 0.78 -3.42 -28.92
N ASN A 21 -0.52 -3.12 -29.01
CA ASN A 21 -1.36 -2.88 -27.86
C ASN A 21 -1.61 -4.17 -27.06
N ALA A 22 -1.80 -5.30 -27.75
CA ALA A 22 -1.93 -6.60 -27.09
C ALA A 22 -0.64 -6.99 -26.35
N GLU A 23 0.52 -6.82 -27.00
CA GLU A 23 1.83 -7.08 -26.39
C GLU A 23 2.07 -6.19 -25.16
N SER A 24 1.75 -4.89 -25.26
CA SER A 24 1.89 -3.93 -24.16
C SER A 24 0.97 -4.29 -22.99
N ALA A 25 -0.29 -4.65 -23.26
CA ALA A 25 -1.23 -5.10 -22.24
C ALA A 25 -0.71 -6.35 -21.53
N LEU A 26 -0.29 -7.38 -22.27
CA LEU A 26 0.19 -8.64 -21.70
C LEU A 26 1.45 -8.44 -20.86
N LYS A 27 2.40 -7.62 -21.33
CA LYS A 27 3.60 -7.26 -20.57
C LYS A 27 3.22 -6.53 -19.27
N CYS A 28 2.34 -5.54 -19.35
CA CYS A 28 1.91 -4.78 -18.18
C CYS A 28 1.15 -5.67 -17.17
N MET A 29 0.35 -6.63 -17.65
CA MET A 29 -0.31 -7.63 -16.81
C MET A 29 0.70 -8.53 -16.10
N ALA A 30 1.79 -8.94 -16.75
CA ALA A 30 2.84 -9.74 -16.12
C ALA A 30 3.55 -8.94 -15.01
N GLU A 31 3.95 -7.70 -15.29
CA GLU A 31 4.55 -6.80 -14.30
C GLU A 31 3.60 -6.53 -13.13
N LEU A 32 2.31 -6.38 -13.39
CA LEU A 32 1.31 -6.20 -12.34
C LEU A 32 1.20 -7.45 -11.47
N ARG A 33 1.22 -8.67 -12.05
CA ARG A 33 1.23 -9.91 -11.25
C ARG A 33 2.44 -9.99 -10.33
N GLU A 34 3.63 -9.69 -10.85
CA GLU A 34 4.85 -9.68 -10.02
C GLU A 34 4.74 -8.68 -8.87
N LEU A 35 4.22 -7.49 -9.14
CA LEU A 35 3.96 -6.48 -8.12
C LEU A 35 3.00 -7.01 -7.05
N LEU A 36 1.87 -7.62 -7.46
CA LEU A 36 0.86 -8.14 -6.52
C LEU A 36 1.41 -9.28 -5.66
N GLU A 37 2.16 -10.21 -6.25
CA GLU A 37 2.79 -11.30 -5.50
C GLU A 37 3.84 -10.80 -4.51
N HIS A 38 4.65 -9.81 -4.91
CA HIS A 38 5.60 -9.17 -4.00
C HIS A 38 4.89 -8.53 -2.81
N GLU A 39 3.77 -7.84 -3.05
CA GLU A 39 3.00 -7.20 -1.98
C GLU A 39 2.34 -8.22 -1.05
N LYS A 40 1.78 -9.31 -1.58
CA LYS A 40 1.25 -10.40 -0.75
C LYS A 40 2.32 -10.97 0.20
N ALA A 41 3.51 -11.28 -0.32
CA ALA A 41 4.60 -11.80 0.48
C ALA A 41 5.08 -10.81 1.56
N ASN A 42 5.13 -9.52 1.22
CA ASN A 42 5.49 -8.47 2.16
C ASN A 42 4.43 -8.32 3.29
N ILE A 43 3.14 -8.40 2.97
CA ILE A 43 2.05 -8.37 3.95
C ILE A 43 2.13 -9.58 4.89
N GLU A 44 2.34 -10.79 4.36
CA GLU A 44 2.48 -12.02 5.14
C GLU A 44 3.67 -11.94 6.12
N THR A 45 4.80 -11.42 5.66
CA THR A 45 6.00 -11.23 6.49
C THR A 45 5.76 -10.24 7.65
N ASN A 46 5.02 -9.16 7.39
CA ASN A 46 4.71 -8.17 8.43
C ASN A 46 3.77 -8.72 9.51
N ILE A 47 2.81 -9.57 9.14
CA ILE A 47 1.93 -10.27 10.10
C ILE A 47 2.77 -11.19 10.99
N ALA A 48 3.62 -12.03 10.40
CA ALA A 48 4.46 -12.98 11.13
C ALA A 48 5.48 -12.32 12.10
N HIS A 49 5.94 -11.10 11.77
CA HIS A 49 6.82 -10.34 12.66
C HIS A 49 6.07 -9.72 13.84
N THR A 50 4.83 -9.26 13.63
CA THR A 50 4.00 -8.64 14.68
C THR A 50 3.64 -9.66 15.77
N ASP A 51 3.39 -10.92 15.41
CA ASP A 51 3.15 -12.02 16.37
C ASP A 51 4.36 -12.34 17.26
N ARG A 52 5.59 -12.05 16.81
CA ARG A 52 6.82 -12.29 17.59
C ARG A 52 7.17 -11.17 18.58
N VAL A 53 6.64 -9.97 18.39
CA VAL A 53 6.88 -8.81 19.28
C VAL A 53 5.83 -8.74 20.41
N MET A 54 5.06 -9.83 20.60
CA MET A 54 4.07 -10.02 21.66
C MET A 54 4.65 -10.25 23.07
N THR A 55 5.94 -10.02 23.33
CA THR A 55 6.45 -10.06 24.71
C THR A 55 6.08 -8.76 25.41
N PRO A 56 5.16 -8.77 26.41
CA PRO A 56 4.84 -7.58 27.17
C PRO A 56 6.10 -7.19 27.92
N MET A 57 6.67 -6.03 27.62
CA MET A 57 7.72 -5.49 28.47
C MET A 57 7.03 -5.10 29.77
N GLU A 58 7.25 -5.86 30.83
CA GLU A 58 6.72 -5.61 32.17
C GLU A 58 7.00 -4.15 32.56
N CYS A 59 5.94 -3.34 32.63
CA CYS A 59 6.02 -2.03 33.25
C CYS A 59 6.20 -2.25 34.76
N HIS A 60 7.43 -2.41 35.20
CA HIS A 60 7.78 -2.32 36.61
C HIS A 60 7.48 -0.89 37.07
N GLU A 61 6.55 -0.72 38.00
CA GLU A 61 6.32 0.56 38.70
C GLU A 61 7.57 0.89 39.53
N PRO A 62 8.34 1.93 39.18
CA PRO A 62 9.44 2.35 40.03
C PRO A 62 8.95 3.54 40.87
N ASN A 63 9.04 3.38 42.18
CA ASN A 63 8.93 4.45 43.16
C ASN A 63 9.99 5.54 42.82
N MET A 64 9.59 6.73 42.31
CA MET A 64 10.54 7.66 41.69
C MET A 64 10.39 9.15 42.06
N GLN A 65 11.56 9.74 42.36
CA GLN A 65 11.84 11.17 42.54
C GLN A 65 11.61 11.99 41.24
N GLU A 66 11.51 13.32 41.40
CA GLU A 66 11.16 14.29 40.36
C GLU A 66 12.13 14.34 39.15
N GLN A 67 13.41 13.99 39.34
CA GLN A 67 14.40 13.89 38.24
C GLN A 67 14.12 12.74 37.27
N ASP A 68 13.57 11.62 37.74
CA ASP A 68 13.27 10.45 36.89
C ASP A 68 12.04 10.69 36.00
N LYS A 69 11.05 11.44 36.49
CA LYS A 69 9.88 11.86 35.68
C LYS A 69 10.29 12.67 34.44
N MET A 70 11.32 13.51 34.56
CA MET A 70 11.83 14.31 33.44
C MET A 70 12.56 13.46 32.39
N GLN A 71 13.25 12.38 32.78
CA GLN A 71 13.87 11.45 31.84
C GLN A 71 12.83 10.55 31.15
N ILE A 72 11.84 10.07 31.89
CA ILE A 72 10.73 9.26 31.36
C ILE A 72 9.94 10.05 30.31
N SER A 73 9.60 11.31 30.59
CA SER A 73 8.89 12.17 29.62
C SER A 73 9.70 12.44 28.33
N LYS A 74 11.02 12.61 28.41
CA LYS A 74 11.89 12.75 27.23
C LYS A 74 11.98 11.46 26.42
N LYS A 75 12.10 10.31 27.08
CA LYS A 75 12.16 8.98 26.43
C LYS A 75 10.83 8.66 25.73
N MET A 76 9.71 8.88 26.39
CA MET A 76 8.37 8.71 25.81
C MET A 76 8.13 9.63 24.61
N ARG A 77 8.50 10.91 24.70
CA ARG A 77 8.38 11.85 23.57
C ARG A 77 9.17 11.37 22.34
N LYS A 78 10.38 10.84 22.54
CA LYS A 78 11.17 10.25 21.44
C LYS A 78 10.48 9.04 20.83
N GLN A 79 9.90 8.15 21.64
CA GLN A 79 9.17 6.98 21.15
C GLN A 79 7.93 7.37 20.34
N ILE A 80 7.15 8.35 20.81
CA ILE A 80 5.98 8.87 20.09
C ILE A 80 6.39 9.49 18.76
N ASN A 81 7.44 10.32 18.75
CA ASN A 81 7.93 10.93 17.51
C ASN A 81 8.44 9.88 16.52
N SER A 82 9.13 8.83 16.99
CA SER A 82 9.54 7.71 16.13
C SER A 82 8.32 6.99 15.57
N CYS A 83 7.35 6.67 16.41
CA CYS A 83 6.10 6.02 16.01
C CYS A 83 5.35 6.81 14.94
N TRP A 84 5.26 8.14 15.07
CA TRP A 84 4.64 9.00 14.06
C TRP A 84 5.42 9.02 12.74
N LYS A 85 6.76 9.08 12.80
CA LYS A 85 7.60 9.00 11.59
C LYS A 85 7.39 7.68 10.87
N ASP A 86 7.38 6.58 11.60
CA ASP A 86 7.17 5.25 11.04
C ASP A 86 5.78 5.12 10.41
N LEU A 87 4.73 5.63 11.09
CA LEU A 87 3.37 5.64 10.55
C LEU A 87 3.27 6.48 9.26
N MET A 88 3.86 7.67 9.24
CA MET A 88 3.87 8.52 8.05
C MET A 88 4.60 7.84 6.89
N ALA A 89 5.74 7.18 7.16
CA ALA A 89 6.44 6.41 6.15
C ALA A 89 5.59 5.24 5.62
N GLN A 90 4.88 4.53 6.50
CA GLN A 90 3.96 3.46 6.10
C GLN A 90 2.81 3.96 5.22
N ILE A 91 2.21 5.10 5.58
CA ILE A 91 1.13 5.73 4.80
C ILE A 91 1.63 6.13 3.40
N GLU A 92 2.78 6.81 3.32
CA GLU A 92 3.34 7.22 2.02
C GLU A 92 3.74 6.02 1.16
N HIS A 93 4.30 4.99 1.78
CA HIS A 93 4.63 3.75 1.08
C HIS A 93 3.36 3.04 0.56
N GLY A 94 2.30 2.95 1.37
CA GLY A 94 1.02 2.38 0.96
C GLY A 94 0.39 3.16 -0.21
N LYS A 95 0.37 4.49 -0.14
CA LYS A 95 -0.08 5.35 -1.25
C LYS A 95 0.69 5.10 -2.53
N SER A 96 2.03 5.05 -2.45
CA SER A 96 2.89 4.81 -3.61
C SER A 96 2.56 3.47 -4.28
N LYS A 97 2.33 2.42 -3.49
CA LYS A 97 1.99 1.08 -3.98
C LYS A 97 0.62 1.03 -4.65
N THR A 98 -0.40 1.57 -3.98
CA THR A 98 -1.75 1.67 -4.56
C THR A 98 -1.73 2.46 -5.87
N SER A 99 -0.99 3.57 -5.92
CA SER A 99 -0.81 4.36 -7.15
C SER A 99 -0.14 3.56 -8.28
N ALA A 100 0.90 2.78 -7.97
CA ALA A 100 1.57 1.91 -8.95
C ALA A 100 0.63 0.84 -9.51
N ILE A 101 -0.18 0.20 -8.66
CA ILE A 101 -1.20 -0.78 -9.07
C ILE A 101 -2.24 -0.12 -10.00
N ILE A 102 -2.81 1.02 -9.59
CA ILE A 102 -3.81 1.75 -10.38
C ILE A 102 -3.25 2.15 -11.74
N SER A 103 -2.03 2.69 -11.77
CA SER A 103 -1.38 3.11 -13.02
C SER A 103 -1.26 1.96 -14.02
N LYS A 104 -0.83 0.77 -13.57
CA LYS A 104 -0.76 -0.42 -14.42
C LYS A 104 -2.14 -0.88 -14.90
N LEU A 105 -3.14 -0.91 -14.01
CA LEU A 105 -4.52 -1.27 -14.37
C LEU A 105 -5.08 -0.33 -15.45
N CYS A 106 -4.93 0.98 -15.28
CA CYS A 106 -5.36 1.98 -16.26
C CYS A 106 -4.64 1.82 -17.60
N HIS A 107 -3.33 1.53 -17.59
CA HIS A 107 -2.58 1.31 -18.82
C HIS A 107 -3.07 0.07 -19.58
N ILE A 108 -3.30 -1.05 -18.88
CA ILE A 108 -3.85 -2.27 -19.48
C ILE A 108 -5.24 -1.98 -20.07
N GLU A 109 -6.11 -1.30 -19.33
CA GLU A 109 -7.44 -0.93 -19.79
C GLU A 109 -7.38 -0.10 -21.08
N GLN A 110 -6.50 0.90 -21.13
CA GLN A 110 -6.29 1.72 -22.33
C GLN A 110 -5.87 0.85 -23.53
N CYS A 111 -4.88 -0.03 -23.34
CA CYS A 111 -4.45 -0.94 -24.40
C CYS A 111 -5.59 -1.82 -24.90
N LEU A 112 -6.44 -2.33 -24.01
CA LEU A 112 -7.60 -3.16 -24.35
C LEU A 112 -8.68 -2.41 -25.14
N ARG A 113 -8.94 -1.14 -24.81
CA ARG A 113 -9.90 -0.30 -25.56
C ARG A 113 -9.49 -0.08 -27.01
N GLU A 114 -8.20 -0.14 -27.31
CA GLU A 114 -7.67 0.01 -28.66
C GLU A 114 -7.59 -1.32 -29.44
N LEU A 115 -8.01 -2.43 -28.85
CA LEU A 115 -8.05 -3.74 -29.52
C LEU A 115 -9.37 -3.98 -30.25
N PRO A 116 -9.33 -4.70 -31.39
CA PRO A 116 -10.52 -5.29 -31.99
C PRO A 116 -11.21 -6.25 -31.00
N ALA A 117 -12.55 -6.30 -31.05
CA ALA A 117 -13.36 -7.07 -30.10
C ALA A 117 -12.94 -8.55 -29.97
N SER A 118 -12.55 -9.20 -31.08
CA SER A 118 -12.12 -10.61 -31.10
C SER A 118 -10.81 -10.87 -30.36
N LYS A 119 -9.87 -9.91 -30.37
CA LYS A 119 -8.61 -9.99 -29.62
C LYS A 119 -8.80 -9.55 -28.18
N ARG A 120 -9.61 -8.51 -27.99
CA ARG A 120 -9.92 -7.94 -26.66
C ARG A 120 -10.54 -8.99 -25.74
N SER A 121 -11.54 -9.74 -26.23
CA SER A 121 -12.24 -10.76 -25.42
C SER A 121 -11.31 -11.87 -24.90
N GLN A 122 -10.23 -12.18 -25.63
CA GLN A 122 -9.24 -13.18 -25.20
C GLN A 122 -8.42 -12.71 -23.99
N ILE A 123 -8.17 -11.40 -23.90
CA ILE A 123 -7.34 -10.81 -22.83
C ILE A 123 -8.22 -10.34 -21.65
N GLU A 124 -9.45 -9.86 -21.93
CA GLU A 124 -10.39 -9.34 -20.93
C GLU A 124 -10.62 -10.31 -19.77
N THR A 125 -10.82 -11.60 -20.03
CA THR A 125 -11.01 -12.59 -18.96
C THR A 125 -9.83 -12.62 -17.97
N SER A 126 -8.60 -12.57 -18.51
CA SER A 126 -7.39 -12.54 -17.68
C SER A 126 -7.23 -11.22 -16.95
N PHE A 127 -7.62 -10.11 -17.58
CA PHE A 127 -7.58 -8.78 -16.98
C PHE A 127 -8.59 -8.64 -15.84
N SER A 128 -9.84 -9.06 -16.02
CA SER A 128 -10.87 -9.05 -14.98
C SER A 128 -10.46 -9.84 -13.74
N ARG A 129 -9.82 -11.01 -13.93
CA ARG A 129 -9.25 -11.78 -12.80
C ARG A 129 -8.16 -11.01 -12.07
N LEU A 130 -7.28 -10.34 -12.83
CA LEU A 130 -6.20 -9.54 -12.26
C LEU A 130 -6.72 -8.31 -11.51
N CYS A 131 -7.82 -7.70 -11.97
CA CYS A 131 -8.48 -6.60 -11.25
C CYS A 131 -9.01 -7.04 -9.88
N MET A 132 -9.64 -8.22 -9.79
CA MET A 132 -10.12 -8.76 -8.51
C MET A 132 -8.96 -9.01 -7.54
N GLU A 133 -7.86 -9.56 -8.05
CA GLU A 133 -6.66 -9.81 -7.27
C GLU A 133 -6.02 -8.50 -6.78
N ALA A 134 -5.94 -7.50 -7.65
CA ALA A 134 -5.46 -6.17 -7.31
C ALA A 134 -6.33 -5.51 -6.24
N ASP A 135 -7.65 -5.65 -6.31
CA ASP A 135 -8.57 -5.13 -5.29
C ASP A 135 -8.30 -5.74 -3.91
N VAL A 136 -8.16 -7.07 -3.84
CA VAL A 136 -7.81 -7.77 -2.59
C VAL A 136 -6.50 -7.26 -2.00
N VAL A 137 -5.44 -7.15 -2.82
CA VAL A 137 -4.12 -6.67 -2.38
C VAL A 137 -4.18 -5.20 -1.95
N MET A 138 -4.84 -4.33 -2.71
CA MET A 138 -5.00 -2.92 -2.36
C MET A 138 -5.74 -2.74 -1.03
N ASN A 139 -6.80 -3.52 -0.80
CA ASN A 139 -7.52 -3.53 0.48
C ASN A 139 -6.61 -3.98 1.64
N ALA A 140 -5.77 -4.98 1.41
CA ALA A 140 -4.80 -5.43 2.42
C ALA A 140 -3.72 -4.37 2.71
N ILE A 141 -3.19 -3.69 1.67
CA ILE A 141 -2.30 -2.53 1.82
C ILE A 141 -2.98 -1.45 2.66
N MET A 142 -4.22 -1.11 2.33
CA MET A 142 -4.99 -0.09 3.06
C MET A 142 -5.23 -0.44 4.52
N ASN A 143 -5.51 -1.71 4.80
CA ASN A 143 -5.65 -2.18 6.18
C ASN A 143 -4.33 -2.11 6.96
N SER A 144 -3.17 -2.35 6.32
CA SER A 144 -1.87 -2.21 6.97
C SER A 144 -1.46 -0.75 7.26
N MET A 145 -2.09 0.23 6.60
CA MET A 145 -1.90 1.65 6.91
C MET A 145 -2.68 2.12 8.16
N LYS A 146 -3.61 1.30 8.68
CA LYS A 146 -4.36 1.64 9.90
C LYS A 146 -3.41 1.60 11.10
N ILE A 147 -3.60 2.52 12.04
CA ILE A 147 -2.87 2.51 13.30
C ILE A 147 -3.20 1.20 14.03
N PRO A 148 -2.20 0.37 14.39
CA PRO A 148 -2.43 -0.80 15.22
C PRO A 148 -3.06 -0.36 16.54
N ASP A 149 -4.12 -1.06 16.97
CA ASP A 149 -4.92 -0.74 18.16
C ASP A 149 -4.05 -0.60 19.44
N GLU A 150 -2.97 -1.37 19.50
CA GLU A 150 -1.98 -1.32 20.57
C GLU A 150 -1.18 0.01 20.59
N LYS A 151 -0.73 0.50 19.43
CA LYS A 151 -0.03 1.79 19.34
C LYS A 151 -0.96 2.94 19.73
N GLN A 152 -2.23 2.83 19.37
CA GLN A 152 -3.27 3.77 19.76
C GLN A 152 -3.53 3.72 21.27
N THR A 153 -3.61 2.53 21.85
CA THR A 153 -3.76 2.32 23.30
C THR A 153 -2.58 2.91 24.08
N ARG A 154 -1.34 2.69 23.64
CA ARG A 154 -0.13 3.26 24.27
C ARG A 154 -0.11 4.79 24.21
N LEU A 155 -0.57 5.37 23.10
CA LEU A 155 -0.75 6.82 22.96
C LEU A 155 -1.82 7.36 23.93
N ASN A 156 -2.95 6.67 24.06
CA ASN A 156 -4.02 7.06 24.96
C ASN A 156 -3.57 7.03 26.43
N ILE A 157 -2.86 5.97 26.85
CA ILE A 157 -2.29 5.89 28.21
C ILE A 157 -1.39 7.10 28.49
N TYR A 158 -0.51 7.46 27.55
CA TYR A 158 0.36 8.61 27.71
C TYR A 158 -0.41 9.94 27.85
N ILE A 159 -1.45 10.14 27.05
CA ILE A 159 -2.30 11.34 27.14
C ILE A 159 -2.99 11.40 28.51
N HIS A 160 -3.45 10.26 29.04
CA HIS A 160 -4.03 10.19 30.38
C HIS A 160 -3.02 10.49 31.48
N GLU A 161 -1.80 9.95 31.39
CA GLU A 161 -0.72 10.25 32.35
C GLU A 161 -0.34 11.74 32.34
N LEU A 162 -0.28 12.37 31.16
CA LEU A 162 -0.05 13.82 31.05
C LEU A 162 -1.17 14.64 31.71
N ALA A 163 -2.42 14.22 31.59
CA ALA A 163 -3.56 14.91 32.19
C ALA A 163 -3.57 14.81 33.72
N LEU A 164 -3.03 13.73 34.27
CA LEU A 164 -2.94 13.48 35.72
C LEU A 164 -1.66 14.05 36.36
N ALA A 165 -0.74 14.61 35.57
CA ALA A 165 0.47 15.21 36.10
C ALA A 165 0.14 16.44 36.98
N PRO A 166 0.61 16.50 38.25
CA PRO A 166 0.33 17.61 39.13
C PRO A 166 0.87 18.91 38.53
N LYS A 167 0.02 19.94 38.47
CA LYS A 167 0.44 21.28 38.03
C LYS A 167 1.44 21.84 39.04
N PRO A 168 2.56 22.46 38.61
CA PRO A 168 3.46 23.12 39.53
C PRO A 168 2.70 24.25 40.22
N LEU A 169 2.62 24.17 41.55
CA LEU A 169 2.19 25.26 42.41
C LEU A 169 3.27 26.33 42.34
N TYR A 170 3.07 27.33 41.47
CA TYR A 170 3.84 28.56 41.55
C TYR A 170 3.37 29.32 42.80
N SER A 171 4.21 29.33 43.83
CA SER A 171 4.15 30.29 44.95
C SER A 171 5.05 31.48 44.65
#